data_AF-A0A5M4BA19-F1
#
_entry.id   AF-A0A5M4BA19-F1
#
_cell.length_a   1.000
_cell.length_b   1.000
_cell.length_c   1.000
_cell.angle_alpha   90.00
_cell.angle_beta   90.00
_cell.angle_gamma   90.00
#
_symmetry.space_group_name_H-M   'P 1'
#
loop_
_entity.id
_entity.type
_entity.pdbx_description
1 polymer ?
#
loop_
_entity_poly.entity_id
_entity_poly.type
_entity_poly.pdbx_seq_one_letter_code
_entity_poly.pdbx_strand_id
1 'polypeptide(L)'
;MKKIILAFATVAFLTACESQLDPKFELPKPQSPSGEFSEGGLVNKMSPQASSSNFSADGTYIFIVKLGYVAKEDGIVTLVKSDFGKLVKDYNDFKGVSDYTLFPETHYDFVEGTFKKGDNSTEIQLKIKEYESLEQGDYILPLIVNAGGKKLMHPVFIRKDAKYVPLSETNKKPLPSGTYSCSNRTEPMKMVAYVETNDWDIRNMGQFILKESKKPVFDMVILFAANMNYDAKAGRRVLHFNDKLQPIVNDPEKYIKPLTDRGIKVLIDILPNHQGVGYYNFQNYEEALDFARQCKHYSDKLGIDGWDIDEEYARYDVLPEKPEKGNQSLLWFMRAMKEVMPNKLLTLYDYGHNLRYDSVDEIGKKPKDYLDYSWANYSEDHSSFAGIPDERYGKLSIEAAQGGLNTHNARYRAEQNLQDCMGLLMIFNINGRTIKSGYATSALSEATKLFYGEECIFEGKYHNGPKD
;
A
#
# COMPACT_ATOMS: atom_id res chain seq x y z
N MET A 1 -52.11 -42.92 18.77
CA MET A 1 -52.96 -41.79 19.23
C MET A 1 -52.10 -40.80 19.97
N LYS A 2 -52.29 -39.52 19.65
CA LYS A 2 -51.49 -38.33 20.01
C LYS A 2 -51.28 -38.16 21.52
N LYS A 3 -50.09 -37.70 21.93
CA LYS A 3 -49.92 -36.62 22.93
C LYS A 3 -48.70 -35.77 22.60
N ILE A 4 -48.94 -34.46 22.62
CA ILE A 4 -48.08 -33.32 22.30
C ILE A 4 -47.43 -32.82 23.59
N ILE A 5 -46.13 -32.48 23.57
CA ILE A 5 -45.49 -31.46 24.44
C ILE A 5 -44.35 -30.83 23.62
N LEU A 6 -44.62 -29.73 22.90
CA LEU A 6 -44.30 -28.34 23.26
C LEU A 6 -42.79 -28.04 23.36
N ALA A 7 -42.19 -27.63 22.23
CA ALA A 7 -40.85 -27.09 22.16
C ALA A 7 -40.91 -25.55 22.20
N PHE A 8 -40.23 -24.96 23.18
CA PHE A 8 -40.00 -23.51 23.25
C PHE A 8 -38.97 -23.11 22.21
N ALA A 9 -39.37 -22.24 21.28
CA ALA A 9 -38.49 -21.55 20.36
C ALA A 9 -37.95 -20.28 21.03
N THR A 10 -36.63 -20.20 21.18
CA THR A 10 -35.92 -18.93 21.39
C THR A 10 -35.15 -18.60 20.12
N VAL A 11 -35.59 -17.53 19.48
CA VAL A 11 -35.03 -16.93 18.28
C VAL A 11 -33.74 -16.21 18.64
N ALA A 12 -32.64 -16.53 17.96
CA ALA A 12 -31.46 -15.69 17.87
C ALA A 12 -31.11 -15.49 16.40
N PHE A 13 -31.16 -14.22 15.98
CA PHE A 13 -30.86 -13.72 14.65
C PHE A 13 -29.40 -14.01 14.25
N LEU A 14 -29.20 -14.61 13.07
CA LEU A 14 -28.04 -14.35 12.23
C LEU A 14 -28.49 -14.33 10.77
N THR A 15 -28.39 -13.12 10.20
CA THR A 15 -28.52 -12.82 8.78
C THR A 15 -27.27 -13.29 8.03
N ALA A 16 -27.45 -14.13 7.02
CA ALA A 16 -26.51 -14.27 5.92
C ALA A 16 -27.27 -14.78 4.69
N CYS A 17 -27.38 -13.94 3.67
CA CYS A 17 -27.67 -14.37 2.30
C CYS A 17 -26.59 -13.75 1.41
N GLU A 18 -25.47 -14.46 1.33
CA GLU A 18 -24.49 -14.30 0.28
C GLU A 18 -24.40 -15.68 -0.37
N SER A 19 -25.13 -15.86 -1.46
CA SER A 19 -25.07 -17.08 -2.27
C SER A 19 -25.07 -16.68 -3.72
N GLN A 20 -23.95 -16.89 -4.41
CA GLN A 20 -23.86 -17.79 -5.57
C GLN A 20 -22.53 -17.58 -6.30
N LEU A 21 -21.49 -18.28 -5.82
CA LEU A 21 -20.42 -18.81 -6.65
C LEU A 21 -20.47 -20.34 -6.54
N ASP A 22 -20.49 -21.01 -7.69
CA ASP A 22 -20.78 -22.44 -7.88
C ASP A 22 -19.82 -23.36 -7.08
N PRO A 23 -20.32 -24.38 -6.36
CA PRO A 23 -19.51 -25.28 -5.56
C PRO A 23 -19.10 -26.53 -6.34
N LYS A 24 -17.80 -26.87 -6.33
CA LYS A 24 -17.26 -28.24 -6.14
C LYS A 24 -15.79 -28.34 -6.58
N PHE A 25 -14.91 -28.02 -5.64
CA PHE A 25 -13.68 -28.79 -5.42
C PHE A 25 -13.30 -28.65 -3.95
N GLU A 26 -13.96 -29.41 -3.07
CA GLU A 26 -13.51 -29.54 -1.68
C GLU A 26 -12.38 -30.56 -1.63
N LEU A 27 -11.19 -30.13 -1.22
CA LEU A 27 -10.14 -31.06 -0.80
C LEU A 27 -10.66 -31.89 0.38
N PRO A 28 -10.39 -33.21 0.43
CA PRO A 28 -10.85 -34.04 1.53
C PRO A 28 -10.28 -33.51 2.84
N LYS A 29 -11.16 -33.11 3.76
CA LYS A 29 -10.77 -32.81 5.14
C LYS A 29 -10.22 -34.10 5.76
N PRO A 30 -9.01 -34.10 6.32
CA PRO A 30 -8.55 -35.25 7.07
C PRO A 30 -9.49 -35.45 8.27
N GLN A 31 -10.15 -36.60 8.29
CA GLN A 31 -10.81 -37.08 9.50
C GLN A 31 -9.72 -37.43 10.51
N SER A 32 -9.64 -36.68 11.60
CA SER A 32 -8.88 -37.10 12.78
C SER A 32 -9.83 -37.29 13.97
N PRO A 33 -9.72 -38.41 14.71
CA PRO A 33 -10.57 -38.71 15.85
C PRO A 33 -10.23 -37.82 17.04
N SER A 34 -11.24 -37.61 17.87
CA SER A 34 -11.23 -36.89 19.15
C SER A 34 -10.03 -37.23 20.05
N GLY A 35 -9.18 -36.22 20.23
CA GLY A 35 -8.16 -36.09 21.27
C GLY A 35 -7.38 -34.79 20.99
N GLU A 36 -7.60 -33.73 21.76
CA GLU A 36 -6.89 -32.46 21.59
C GLU A 36 -5.39 -32.64 21.92
N PHE A 37 -4.62 -33.01 20.91
CA PHE A 37 -3.19 -32.73 20.83
C PHE A 37 -3.04 -31.45 20.00
N SER A 38 -2.52 -30.38 20.60
CA SER A 38 -2.23 -29.16 19.84
C SER A 38 -1.13 -29.45 18.82
N GLU A 39 -1.26 -28.97 17.59
CA GLU A 39 -0.15 -28.97 16.65
C GLU A 39 0.99 -28.14 17.27
N GLY A 40 2.12 -28.78 17.59
CA GLY A 40 3.31 -28.06 18.05
C GLY A 40 3.74 -27.00 17.05
N GLY A 41 4.34 -25.90 17.53
CA GLY A 41 4.61 -24.69 16.74
C GLY A 41 5.68 -23.81 17.36
N LEU A 42 6.23 -22.90 16.57
CA LEU A 42 7.19 -21.88 17.02
C LEU A 42 6.56 -20.51 16.84
N VAL A 43 6.39 -19.76 17.93
CA VAL A 43 5.69 -18.47 17.90
C VAL A 43 6.47 -17.40 18.66
N ASN A 44 6.45 -16.18 18.15
CA ASN A 44 7.00 -15.04 18.87
C ASN A 44 6.14 -14.74 20.09
N LYS A 45 6.76 -14.65 21.28
CA LYS A 45 6.06 -14.41 22.54
C LYS A 45 5.31 -13.08 22.57
N MET A 46 5.81 -12.05 21.88
CA MET A 46 5.14 -10.75 21.79
C MET A 46 3.95 -10.75 20.82
N SER A 47 3.97 -11.62 19.82
CA SER A 47 2.91 -11.71 18.79
C SER A 47 2.52 -13.16 18.52
N PRO A 48 1.89 -13.88 19.47
CA PRO A 48 1.69 -15.33 19.36
C PRO A 48 0.75 -15.78 18.24
N GLN A 49 -0.03 -14.85 17.68
CA GLN A 49 -0.97 -15.10 16.57
C GLN A 49 -0.35 -14.85 15.19
N ALA A 50 0.82 -14.22 15.13
CA ALA A 50 1.48 -13.91 13.86
C ALA A 50 2.20 -15.17 13.33
N SER A 51 2.03 -15.43 12.03
CA SER A 51 2.72 -16.51 11.33
C SER A 51 4.19 -16.21 11.02
N SER A 52 4.62 -14.97 11.23
CA SER A 52 5.99 -14.49 11.05
C SER A 52 6.28 -13.31 11.99
N SER A 53 7.55 -12.93 12.10
CA SER A 53 7.99 -11.76 12.86
C SER A 53 8.72 -10.77 11.95
N ASN A 54 8.57 -9.47 12.21
CA ASN A 54 9.31 -8.41 11.53
C ASN A 54 10.15 -7.65 12.56
N PHE A 55 11.45 -7.51 12.32
CA PHE A 55 12.37 -6.77 13.19
C PHE A 55 13.13 -5.69 12.41
N SER A 56 13.43 -4.58 13.07
CA SER A 56 14.10 -3.41 12.48
C SER A 56 15.08 -2.73 13.44
N ALA A 57 15.55 -3.46 14.45
CA ALA A 57 16.50 -2.97 15.45
C ALA A 57 17.15 -4.14 16.20
N ASP A 58 18.29 -3.84 16.85
CA ASP A 58 18.92 -4.72 17.83
C ASP A 58 17.94 -5.05 18.95
N GLY A 59 17.98 -6.30 19.42
CA GLY A 59 17.09 -6.74 20.49
C GLY A 59 17.16 -8.24 20.75
N THR A 60 16.63 -8.64 21.91
CA THR A 60 16.45 -10.03 22.27
C THR A 60 14.96 -10.38 22.17
N TYR A 61 14.64 -11.31 21.28
CA TYR A 61 13.28 -11.72 20.99
C TYR A 61 13.07 -13.15 21.50
N ILE A 62 12.01 -13.34 22.28
CA ILE A 62 11.68 -14.63 22.89
C ILE A 62 10.66 -15.35 22.01
N PHE A 63 10.94 -16.62 21.70
CA PHE A 63 10.00 -17.49 21.01
C PHE A 63 9.59 -18.64 21.91
N ILE A 64 8.30 -18.97 21.87
CA ILE A 64 7.72 -20.11 22.55
C ILE A 64 7.71 -21.29 21.58
N VAL A 65 8.40 -22.35 21.96
CA VAL A 65 8.39 -23.65 21.32
C VAL A 65 7.26 -24.46 21.94
N LYS A 66 6.14 -24.59 21.25
CA LYS A 66 5.04 -25.49 21.64
C LYS A 66 5.39 -26.89 21.11
N LEU A 67 5.61 -27.85 22.01
CA LEU A 67 5.99 -29.21 21.60
C LEU A 67 4.83 -29.92 20.87
N GLY A 68 3.58 -29.62 21.27
CA GLY A 68 2.38 -30.32 20.81
C GLY A 68 2.18 -31.69 21.46
N TYR A 69 3.00 -32.00 22.47
CA TYR A 69 2.93 -33.18 23.31
C TYR A 69 3.54 -32.85 24.68
N VAL A 70 3.28 -33.72 25.66
CA VAL A 70 3.97 -33.68 26.96
C VAL A 70 5.29 -34.44 26.83
N ALA A 71 6.41 -33.77 27.10
CA ALA A 71 7.75 -34.32 26.98
C ALA A 71 7.92 -35.56 27.86
N LYS A 72 8.41 -36.66 27.27
CA LYS A 72 8.62 -37.93 27.99
C LYS A 72 9.96 -38.00 28.72
N GLU A 73 10.89 -37.15 28.31
CA GLU A 73 12.26 -37.03 28.82
C GLU A 73 12.74 -35.57 28.70
N ASP A 74 13.83 -35.26 29.38
CA ASP A 74 14.50 -33.95 29.26
C ASP A 74 15.09 -33.80 27.85
N GLY A 75 15.10 -32.58 27.32
CA GLY A 75 15.65 -32.30 26.01
C GLY A 75 16.09 -30.86 25.81
N ILE A 76 16.78 -30.63 24.69
CA ILE A 76 17.32 -29.35 24.28
C ILE A 76 16.69 -28.97 22.94
N VAL A 77 16.47 -27.67 22.74
CA VAL A 77 16.02 -27.09 21.47
C VAL A 77 17.22 -26.51 20.74
N THR A 78 17.50 -27.03 19.55
CA THR A 78 18.66 -26.64 18.75
C THR A 78 18.24 -25.97 17.44
N LEU A 79 19.05 -25.01 16.97
CA LEU A 79 18.84 -24.33 15.69
C LEU A 79 19.26 -25.23 14.52
N VAL A 80 18.43 -25.31 13.47
CA VAL A 80 18.68 -26.14 12.28
C VAL A 80 18.93 -25.25 11.07
N LYS A 81 20.20 -25.06 10.69
CA LYS A 81 20.61 -24.12 9.62
C LYS A 81 20.69 -24.72 8.21
N SER A 82 20.65 -26.05 8.06
CA SER A 82 21.04 -26.77 6.83
C SER A 82 20.29 -26.33 5.56
N ASP A 83 19.07 -25.83 5.71
CA ASP A 83 18.15 -25.59 4.58
C ASP A 83 17.88 -24.09 4.33
N PHE A 84 18.54 -23.18 5.08
CA PHE A 84 18.18 -21.76 5.07
C PHE A 84 18.25 -21.10 3.70
N GLY A 85 19.38 -21.23 2.99
CA GLY A 85 19.53 -20.62 1.66
C GLY A 85 18.53 -21.14 0.64
N LYS A 86 18.22 -22.44 0.68
CA LYS A 86 17.19 -23.06 -0.16
C LYS A 86 15.80 -22.50 0.17
N LEU A 87 15.45 -22.38 1.44
CA LEU A 87 14.15 -21.87 1.87
C LEU A 87 13.93 -20.40 1.50
N VAL A 88 14.95 -19.57 1.58
CA VAL A 88 14.86 -18.17 1.11
C VAL A 88 14.62 -18.13 -0.40
N LYS A 89 15.32 -18.98 -1.17
CA LYS A 89 15.09 -19.12 -2.62
C LYS A 89 13.66 -19.61 -2.91
N ASP A 90 13.22 -20.67 -2.25
CA ASP A 90 11.87 -21.22 -2.42
C ASP A 90 10.79 -20.20 -2.05
N TYR A 91 11.03 -19.38 -1.00
CA TYR A 91 10.13 -18.29 -0.62
C TYR A 91 10.03 -17.22 -1.71
N ASN A 92 11.17 -16.80 -2.25
CA ASN A 92 11.24 -15.87 -3.38
C ASN A 92 10.48 -16.41 -4.60
N ASP A 93 10.75 -17.66 -5.00
CA ASP A 93 10.09 -18.33 -6.12
C ASP A 93 8.57 -18.44 -5.89
N PHE A 94 8.13 -18.84 -4.69
CA PHE A 94 6.72 -18.96 -4.33
C PHE A 94 5.99 -17.61 -4.36
N LYS A 95 6.64 -16.55 -3.89
CA LYS A 95 6.06 -15.20 -3.87
C LYS A 95 6.20 -14.47 -5.21
N GLY A 96 6.99 -14.99 -6.15
CA GLY A 96 7.29 -14.32 -7.41
C GLY A 96 8.14 -13.06 -7.21
N VAL A 97 9.04 -13.08 -6.22
CA VAL A 97 9.90 -11.95 -5.84
C VAL A 97 11.36 -12.39 -5.83
N SER A 98 12.31 -11.47 -5.94
CA SER A 98 13.74 -11.78 -5.95
C SER A 98 14.55 -10.94 -4.98
N ASP A 99 13.87 -10.17 -4.12
CA ASP A 99 14.48 -9.11 -3.31
C ASP A 99 14.92 -9.57 -1.92
N TYR A 100 14.47 -10.73 -1.42
CA TYR A 100 14.88 -11.23 -0.12
C TYR A 100 16.20 -12.00 -0.17
N THR A 101 17.08 -11.72 0.79
CA THR A 101 18.34 -12.44 1.01
C THR A 101 18.34 -13.14 2.37
N LEU A 102 19.23 -14.11 2.56
CA LEU A 102 19.39 -14.77 3.86
C LEU A 102 19.98 -13.77 4.87
N PHE A 103 19.38 -13.69 6.06
CA PHE A 103 19.91 -12.83 7.12
C PHE A 103 21.31 -13.32 7.56
N PRO A 104 22.34 -12.46 7.58
CA PRO A 104 23.71 -12.93 7.78
C PRO A 104 23.95 -13.41 9.21
N GLU A 105 24.70 -14.50 9.35
CA GLU A 105 24.96 -15.13 10.66
C GLU A 105 25.74 -14.25 11.64
N THR A 106 26.47 -13.26 11.15
CA THR A 106 27.18 -12.28 11.99
C THR A 106 26.22 -11.36 12.74
N HIS A 107 24.96 -11.23 12.33
CA HIS A 107 23.98 -10.30 12.90
C HIS A 107 22.94 -10.94 13.83
N TYR A 108 23.10 -12.22 14.18
CA TYR A 108 22.26 -12.83 15.22
C TYR A 108 22.99 -13.84 16.09
N ASP A 109 22.51 -13.99 17.33
CA ASP A 109 22.83 -15.09 18.22
C ASP A 109 21.55 -15.87 18.55
N PHE A 110 21.68 -17.19 18.63
CA PHE A 110 20.61 -18.08 19.07
C PHE A 110 20.98 -18.65 20.45
N VAL A 111 20.06 -18.51 21.41
CA VAL A 111 20.19 -19.11 22.74
C VAL A 111 19.26 -20.31 22.81
N GLU A 112 19.84 -21.48 23.02
CA GLU A 112 19.13 -22.75 23.13
C GLU A 112 18.16 -22.75 24.31
N GLY A 113 17.02 -23.42 24.10
CA GLY A 113 16.04 -23.69 25.14
C GLY A 113 16.19 -25.10 25.66
N THR A 114 15.73 -25.37 26.88
CA THR A 114 15.70 -26.72 27.45
C THR A 114 14.33 -27.00 28.04
N PHE A 115 13.81 -28.20 27.81
CA PHE A 115 12.55 -28.67 28.40
C PHE A 115 12.81 -29.89 29.27
N LYS A 116 12.01 -30.03 30.33
CA LYS A 116 12.02 -31.16 31.26
C LYS A 116 10.93 -32.15 30.90
N LYS A 117 11.11 -33.39 31.35
CA LYS A 117 10.02 -34.36 31.35
C LYS A 117 8.77 -33.76 32.03
N GLY A 118 7.64 -33.81 31.34
CA GLY A 118 6.37 -33.22 31.79
C GLY A 118 6.07 -31.84 31.18
N ASP A 119 7.06 -31.16 30.59
CA ASP A 119 6.82 -29.89 29.92
C ASP A 119 6.09 -30.10 28.59
N ASN A 120 5.29 -29.11 28.19
CA ASN A 120 4.62 -29.07 26.89
C ASN A 120 5.11 -27.91 25.99
N SER A 121 6.00 -27.08 26.54
CA SER A 121 6.59 -25.95 25.85
C SER A 121 7.90 -25.52 26.53
N THR A 122 8.71 -24.77 25.80
CA THR A 122 9.91 -24.10 26.32
C THR A 122 10.11 -22.78 25.57
N GLU A 123 10.98 -21.93 26.11
CA GLU A 123 11.40 -20.70 25.46
C GLU A 123 12.80 -20.85 24.85
N ILE A 124 13.02 -20.15 23.75
CA ILE A 124 14.32 -19.89 23.14
C ILE A 124 14.51 -18.38 22.98
N GLN A 125 15.73 -17.93 22.75
CA GLN A 125 15.98 -16.51 22.44
C GLN A 125 16.70 -16.36 21.10
N LEU A 126 16.23 -15.42 20.31
CA LEU A 126 16.91 -14.91 19.12
C LEU A 126 17.35 -13.48 19.40
N LYS A 127 18.66 -13.24 19.43
CA LYS A 127 19.23 -11.90 19.60
C LYS A 127 19.64 -11.35 18.24
N ILE A 128 19.03 -10.26 17.81
CA ILE A 128 19.47 -9.47 16.66
C ILE A 128 20.49 -8.44 17.15
N LYS A 129 21.61 -8.31 16.44
CA LYS A 129 22.73 -7.43 16.79
C LYS A 129 23.34 -6.76 15.57
N GLU A 130 24.01 -5.64 15.81
CA GLU A 130 24.73 -4.90 14.77
C GLU A 130 23.82 -4.51 13.60
N TYR A 131 22.53 -4.25 13.87
CA TYR A 131 21.56 -3.85 12.85
C TYR A 131 22.03 -2.59 12.11
N GLU A 132 22.66 -1.66 12.81
CA GLU A 132 23.18 -0.42 12.24
C GLU A 132 24.34 -0.61 11.26
N SER A 133 25.09 -1.71 11.31
CA SER A 133 26.15 -2.04 10.33
C SER A 133 25.67 -2.94 9.19
N LEU A 134 24.48 -3.54 9.30
CA LEU A 134 23.88 -4.35 8.23
C LEU A 134 23.79 -3.56 6.92
N GLU A 135 24.01 -4.19 5.78
CA GLU A 135 23.72 -3.54 4.50
C GLU A 135 22.21 -3.28 4.36
N GLN A 136 21.83 -2.37 3.48
CA GLN A 136 20.42 -2.15 3.20
C GLN A 136 19.86 -3.32 2.41
N GLY A 137 18.70 -3.81 2.83
CA GLY A 137 18.31 -5.15 2.47
C GLY A 137 16.93 -5.52 2.98
N ASP A 138 16.33 -6.47 2.27
CA ASP A 138 15.21 -7.25 2.78
C ASP A 138 15.78 -8.64 3.09
N TYR A 139 15.74 -9.04 4.35
CA TYR A 139 16.35 -10.27 4.82
C TYR A 139 15.30 -11.21 5.41
N ILE A 140 15.54 -12.51 5.25
CA ILE A 140 14.76 -13.57 5.89
C ILE A 140 15.72 -14.43 6.70
N LEU A 141 15.38 -14.67 7.96
CA LEU A 141 15.90 -15.77 8.78
C LEU A 141 14.78 -16.82 8.91
N PRO A 142 14.87 -17.97 8.21
CA PRO A 142 13.96 -19.07 8.40
C PRO A 142 14.25 -19.72 9.76
N LEU A 143 13.78 -19.14 10.88
CA LEU A 143 14.09 -19.65 12.22
C LEU A 143 13.50 -21.06 12.36
N ILE A 144 14.35 -22.09 12.24
CA ILE A 144 13.97 -23.50 12.34
C ILE A 144 14.65 -24.09 13.54
N VAL A 145 13.87 -24.73 14.41
CA VAL A 145 14.38 -25.44 15.58
C VAL A 145 14.00 -26.91 15.54
N ASN A 146 14.86 -27.74 16.12
CA ASN A 146 14.55 -29.13 16.46
C ASN A 146 14.23 -29.20 17.96
N ALA A 147 13.04 -29.67 18.29
CA ALA A 147 12.63 -29.94 19.67
C ALA A 147 12.10 -31.39 19.74
N GLY A 148 12.86 -32.28 20.38
CA GLY A 148 12.50 -33.68 20.55
C GLY A 148 12.24 -34.44 19.23
N GLY A 149 13.02 -34.16 18.19
CA GLY A 149 12.92 -34.79 16.87
C GLY A 149 11.92 -34.12 15.92
N LYS A 150 11.16 -33.12 16.39
CA LYS A 150 10.23 -32.35 15.55
C LYS A 150 10.89 -31.06 15.07
N LYS A 151 10.86 -30.81 13.77
CA LYS A 151 11.23 -29.51 13.18
C LYS A 151 10.05 -28.53 13.29
N LEU A 152 10.31 -27.35 13.82
CA LEU A 152 9.34 -26.25 13.93
C LEU A 152 9.96 -25.01 13.28
N MET A 153 9.15 -24.22 12.56
CA MET A 153 9.61 -23.06 11.80
C MET A 153 8.81 -21.81 12.17
N HIS A 154 9.49 -20.67 12.20
CA HIS A 154 8.88 -19.34 12.24
C HIS A 154 9.70 -18.37 11.39
N PRO A 155 9.22 -17.90 10.24
CA PRO A 155 9.95 -16.93 9.43
C PRO A 155 10.14 -15.61 10.19
N VAL A 156 11.38 -15.12 10.21
CA VAL A 156 11.72 -13.79 10.75
C VAL A 156 12.21 -12.94 9.59
N PHE A 157 11.56 -11.80 9.38
CA PHE A 157 11.91 -10.81 8.37
C PHE A 157 12.65 -9.65 9.03
N ILE A 158 13.74 -9.22 8.42
CA ILE A 158 14.50 -8.05 8.84
C ILE A 158 14.62 -7.14 7.63
N ARG A 159 14.16 -5.90 7.75
CA ARG A 159 14.25 -4.90 6.67
C ARG A 159 15.11 -3.76 7.14
N LYS A 160 16.12 -3.41 6.36
CA LYS A 160 16.92 -2.20 6.55
C LYS A 160 16.82 -1.30 5.33
N ASP A 161 16.03 -0.24 5.51
CA ASP A 161 15.79 0.81 4.54
C ASP A 161 16.39 2.14 5.03
N ALA A 162 16.13 3.23 4.29
CA ALA A 162 16.46 4.58 4.74
C ALA A 162 15.91 4.84 6.16
N LYS A 163 16.73 5.42 7.04
CA LYS A 163 16.25 5.97 8.31
C LYS A 163 15.32 7.13 8.03
N TYR A 164 14.18 7.16 8.71
CA TYR A 164 13.18 8.20 8.47
C TYR A 164 12.56 8.71 9.77
N VAL A 165 11.98 9.90 9.67
CA VAL A 165 11.10 10.50 10.66
C VAL A 165 9.70 10.58 10.03
N PRO A 166 8.70 9.84 10.54
CA PRO A 166 7.42 9.69 9.85
C PRO A 166 6.62 11.00 9.82
N LEU A 167 5.92 11.25 8.71
CA LEU A 167 5.00 12.38 8.59
C LEU A 167 3.77 12.16 9.47
N SER A 168 3.30 13.24 10.09
CA SER A 168 2.03 13.29 10.81
C SER A 168 1.54 14.73 10.90
N GLU A 169 0.30 14.93 11.37
CA GLU A 169 -0.24 16.27 11.61
C GLU A 169 0.60 17.11 12.59
N THR A 170 1.28 16.46 13.53
CA THR A 170 2.19 17.12 14.48
C THR A 170 3.64 17.13 14.03
N ASN A 171 3.97 16.42 12.95
CA ASN A 171 5.33 16.25 12.45
C ASN A 171 5.42 16.55 10.94
N LYS A 172 4.91 17.70 10.52
CA LYS A 172 4.89 18.16 9.13
C LYS A 172 6.28 18.55 8.62
N LYS A 173 6.48 18.55 7.29
CA LYS A 173 7.71 19.09 6.67
C LYS A 173 7.87 20.60 6.99
N PRO A 174 9.07 21.18 6.85
CA PRO A 174 9.25 22.62 6.97
C PRO A 174 8.37 23.40 5.99
N LEU A 175 8.01 24.63 6.34
CA LEU A 175 7.38 25.55 5.39
C LEU A 175 8.43 26.10 4.41
N PRO A 176 8.02 26.48 3.18
CA PRO A 176 8.88 27.21 2.26
C PRO A 176 9.37 28.52 2.88
N SER A 177 10.48 29.05 2.34
CA SER A 177 10.96 30.39 2.66
C SER A 177 9.84 31.44 2.54
N GLY A 178 9.76 32.38 3.49
CA GLY A 178 8.75 33.46 3.49
C GLY A 178 8.91 34.51 2.39
N THR A 179 9.86 34.33 1.45
CA THR A 179 10.15 35.23 0.34
C THR A 179 9.21 35.09 -0.86
N TYR A 180 8.33 34.09 -0.88
CA TYR A 180 7.35 33.88 -1.96
C TYR A 180 6.01 34.57 -1.64
N SER A 181 5.22 34.86 -2.68
CA SER A 181 4.00 35.72 -2.65
C SER A 181 2.88 35.26 -1.69
N CYS A 182 3.01 34.10 -1.06
CA CYS A 182 1.95 33.42 -0.33
C CYS A 182 2.13 33.56 1.19
N SER A 183 1.97 34.80 1.67
CA SER A 183 2.18 35.16 3.08
C SER A 183 1.27 34.41 4.07
N ASN A 184 0.15 33.84 3.59
CA ASN A 184 -0.83 33.13 4.41
C ASN A 184 -0.67 31.60 4.38
N ARG A 185 0.39 31.05 3.78
CA ARG A 185 0.62 29.59 3.77
C ARG A 185 0.81 29.05 5.19
N THR A 186 -0.08 28.14 5.59
CA THR A 186 -0.01 27.45 6.88
C THR A 186 0.44 25.99 6.76
N GLU A 187 0.44 25.44 5.54
CA GLU A 187 0.78 24.04 5.26
C GLU A 187 1.99 23.92 4.31
N PRO A 188 2.89 22.96 4.55
CA PRO A 188 4.01 22.70 3.64
C PRO A 188 3.55 22.31 2.25
N MET A 189 4.41 22.55 1.25
CA MET A 189 4.20 22.00 -0.09
C MET A 189 4.13 20.48 -0.03
N LYS A 190 3.16 19.90 -0.74
CA LYS A 190 3.07 18.44 -0.88
C LYS A 190 3.76 17.98 -2.16
N MET A 191 4.33 16.78 -2.11
CA MET A 191 4.92 16.09 -3.25
C MET A 191 4.13 14.83 -3.51
N VAL A 192 3.65 14.66 -4.75
CA VAL A 192 2.85 13.52 -5.19
C VAL A 192 3.66 12.73 -6.23
N ALA A 193 3.77 11.42 -6.06
CA ALA A 193 4.41 10.53 -7.02
C ALA A 193 3.42 9.54 -7.63
N TYR A 194 3.17 9.60 -8.94
CA TYR A 194 2.61 8.45 -9.65
C TYR A 194 3.70 7.45 -9.98
N VAL A 195 3.40 6.17 -9.82
CA VAL A 195 4.31 5.08 -10.17
C VAL A 195 3.59 4.14 -11.12
N GLU A 196 4.11 4.03 -12.35
CA GLU A 196 3.70 2.99 -13.30
C GLU A 196 4.09 1.63 -12.72
N THR A 197 3.14 0.97 -12.06
CA THR A 197 3.38 -0.28 -11.31
C THR A 197 3.68 -1.47 -12.23
N ASN A 198 3.38 -1.33 -13.52
CA ASN A 198 3.82 -2.28 -14.54
C ASN A 198 5.34 -2.27 -14.73
N ASP A 199 6.02 -1.23 -14.27
CA ASP A 199 7.43 -0.98 -14.52
C ASP A 199 8.27 -0.95 -13.25
N TRP A 200 7.81 -0.21 -12.23
CA TRP A 200 8.62 0.15 -11.06
C TRP A 200 7.95 -0.17 -9.72
N ASP A 201 8.77 -0.34 -8.69
CA ASP A 201 8.30 -0.61 -7.33
C ASP A 201 8.03 0.68 -6.56
N ILE A 202 6.82 0.80 -6.00
CA ILE A 202 6.37 1.97 -5.24
C ILE A 202 7.22 2.26 -3.99
N ARG A 203 7.85 1.23 -3.40
CA ARG A 203 8.64 1.37 -2.17
C ARG A 203 9.84 2.29 -2.36
N ASN A 204 10.34 2.42 -3.59
CA ASN A 204 11.43 3.34 -3.91
C ASN A 204 11.08 4.79 -3.58
N MET A 205 9.81 5.19 -3.72
CA MET A 205 9.39 6.56 -3.38
C MET A 205 9.57 6.85 -1.89
N GLY A 206 9.42 5.84 -1.04
CA GLY A 206 9.66 5.96 0.40
C GLY A 206 11.13 6.23 0.75
N GLN A 207 12.07 5.83 -0.10
CA GLN A 207 13.51 5.93 0.19
C GLN A 207 14.10 7.32 -0.11
N PHE A 208 13.34 8.19 -0.78
CA PHE A 208 13.64 9.61 -0.91
C PHE A 208 13.27 10.34 0.38
N ILE A 209 14.28 10.85 1.09
CA ILE A 209 14.11 11.58 2.34
C ILE A 209 14.82 12.93 2.28
N LEU A 210 14.34 13.89 3.06
CA LEU A 210 15.05 15.13 3.33
C LEU A 210 16.30 14.84 4.16
N LYS A 211 17.42 15.44 3.77
CA LYS A 211 18.75 15.07 4.26
C LYS A 211 18.91 15.27 5.76
N GLU A 212 18.42 16.39 6.31
CA GLU A 212 18.63 16.78 7.70
C GLU A 212 17.48 16.29 8.59
N SER A 213 16.24 16.55 8.19
CA SER A 213 15.05 16.17 8.99
C SER A 213 14.67 14.70 8.86
N LYS A 214 15.22 13.98 7.88
CA LYS A 214 14.91 12.56 7.57
C LYS A 214 13.44 12.31 7.27
N LYS A 215 12.67 13.35 6.94
CA LYS A 215 11.26 13.22 6.56
C LYS A 215 11.15 12.72 5.12
N PRO A 216 10.14 11.88 4.79
CA PRO A 216 9.86 11.51 3.40
C PRO A 216 9.70 12.72 2.49
N VAL A 217 10.25 12.64 1.28
CA VAL A 217 10.04 13.68 0.25
C VAL A 217 8.58 13.68 -0.19
N PHE A 218 8.05 12.51 -0.55
CA PHE A 218 6.68 12.35 -1.04
C PHE A 218 5.69 12.25 0.11
N ASP A 219 4.57 12.98 -0.02
CA ASP A 219 3.42 12.88 0.89
C ASP A 219 2.40 11.88 0.38
N MET A 220 2.32 11.71 -0.94
CA MET A 220 1.40 10.81 -1.62
C MET A 220 2.14 9.96 -2.66
N VAL A 221 1.85 8.66 -2.70
CA VAL A 221 2.28 7.73 -3.74
C VAL A 221 1.06 7.09 -4.35
N ILE A 222 0.93 7.18 -5.68
CA ILE A 222 -0.23 6.72 -6.44
C ILE A 222 0.21 5.52 -7.30
N LEU A 223 -0.47 4.39 -7.07
CA LEU A 223 -0.27 3.17 -7.85
C LEU A 223 -1.03 3.33 -9.17
N PHE A 224 -0.30 3.52 -10.26
CA PHE A 224 -0.85 3.63 -11.60
C PHE A 224 -0.77 2.27 -12.32
N ALA A 225 -1.88 1.63 -12.68
CA ALA A 225 -3.27 1.93 -12.27
C ALA A 225 -4.13 0.65 -12.16
N ALA A 226 -5.10 0.66 -11.25
CA ALA A 226 -6.22 -0.28 -11.31
C ALA A 226 -7.19 0.14 -12.42
N ASN A 227 -8.08 -0.76 -12.83
CA ASN A 227 -8.97 -0.52 -13.96
C ASN A 227 -10.45 -0.59 -13.61
N MET A 228 -11.24 0.29 -14.22
CA MET A 228 -12.69 0.16 -14.31
C MET A 228 -13.05 -0.67 -15.56
N ASN A 229 -13.35 -1.96 -15.34
CA ASN A 229 -13.79 -2.88 -16.39
C ASN A 229 -15.32 -3.08 -16.32
N TYR A 230 -15.89 -3.77 -17.31
CA TYR A 230 -17.30 -4.17 -17.36
C TYR A 230 -17.46 -5.69 -17.41
N ASP A 231 -18.18 -6.26 -16.44
CA ASP A 231 -18.63 -7.64 -16.49
C ASP A 231 -19.99 -7.70 -17.17
N ALA A 232 -20.01 -8.06 -18.45
CA ALA A 232 -21.24 -8.16 -19.24
C ALA A 232 -22.21 -9.24 -18.73
N LYS A 233 -21.71 -10.30 -18.08
CA LYS A 233 -22.56 -11.37 -17.53
C LYS A 233 -23.26 -10.90 -16.26
N ALA A 234 -22.55 -10.18 -15.39
CA ALA A 234 -23.11 -9.60 -14.18
C ALA A 234 -23.83 -8.26 -14.43
N GLY A 235 -23.64 -7.65 -15.59
CA GLY A 235 -24.23 -6.36 -15.97
C GLY A 235 -23.71 -5.18 -15.15
N ARG A 236 -22.47 -5.24 -14.64
CA ARG A 236 -21.93 -4.25 -13.70
C ARG A 236 -20.45 -3.95 -13.94
N ARG A 237 -20.00 -2.79 -13.45
CA ARG A 237 -18.57 -2.45 -13.44
C ARG A 237 -17.83 -3.28 -12.42
N VAL A 238 -16.60 -3.66 -12.74
CA VAL A 238 -15.74 -4.43 -11.85
C VAL A 238 -14.38 -3.77 -11.73
N LEU A 239 -13.91 -3.60 -10.49
CA LEU A 239 -12.58 -3.10 -10.23
C LEU A 239 -11.58 -4.21 -10.52
N HIS A 240 -10.63 -3.93 -11.40
CA HIS A 240 -9.69 -4.91 -11.92
C HIS A 240 -8.25 -4.49 -11.62
N PHE A 241 -7.44 -5.44 -11.14
CA PHE A 241 -6.00 -5.27 -10.95
C PHE A 241 -5.27 -6.19 -11.92
N ASN A 242 -4.43 -5.61 -12.78
CA ASN A 242 -3.62 -6.35 -13.74
C ASN A 242 -2.58 -7.26 -13.03
N ASP A 243 -1.91 -8.12 -13.80
CA ASP A 243 -0.94 -9.09 -13.28
C ASP A 243 0.25 -8.47 -12.56
N LYS A 244 0.62 -7.22 -12.88
CA LYS A 244 1.72 -6.49 -12.21
C LYS A 244 1.29 -5.84 -10.90
N LEU A 245 0.01 -5.52 -10.74
CA LEU A 245 -0.57 -5.05 -9.48
C LEU A 245 -0.93 -6.19 -8.52
N GLN A 246 -1.23 -7.40 -9.02
CA GLN A 246 -1.59 -8.54 -8.17
C GLN A 246 -0.57 -8.84 -7.04
N PRO A 247 0.77 -8.80 -7.26
CA PRO A 247 1.74 -8.95 -6.18
C PRO A 247 1.56 -7.94 -5.03
N ILE A 248 1.25 -6.69 -5.36
CA ILE A 248 1.00 -5.63 -4.37
C ILE A 248 -0.31 -5.90 -3.62
N VAL A 249 -1.37 -6.29 -4.35
CA VAL A 249 -2.69 -6.62 -3.78
C VAL A 249 -2.64 -7.84 -2.86
N ASN A 250 -1.73 -8.78 -3.13
CA ASN A 250 -1.58 -10.03 -2.39
C ASN A 250 -0.62 -9.90 -1.19
N ASP A 251 0.22 -8.86 -1.14
CA ASP A 251 1.19 -8.65 -0.06
C ASP A 251 1.32 -7.16 0.34
N PRO A 252 0.22 -6.54 0.83
CA PRO A 252 0.23 -5.12 1.22
C PRO A 252 1.24 -4.82 2.35
N GLU A 253 1.50 -5.78 3.24
CA GLU A 253 2.53 -5.68 4.29
C GLU A 253 3.93 -5.48 3.69
N LYS A 254 4.22 -6.13 2.57
CA LYS A 254 5.49 -5.94 1.87
C LYS A 254 5.56 -4.59 1.16
N TYR A 255 4.54 -4.22 0.38
CA TYR A 255 4.62 -3.14 -0.60
C TYR A 255 4.06 -1.80 -0.12
N ILE A 256 2.93 -1.81 0.60
CA ILE A 256 2.19 -0.59 1.01
C ILE A 256 2.63 -0.14 2.39
N LYS A 257 2.67 -1.07 3.35
CA LYS A 257 2.97 -0.76 4.75
C LYS A 257 4.26 0.04 4.96
N PRO A 258 5.38 -0.22 4.24
CA PRO A 258 6.61 0.56 4.42
C PRO A 258 6.48 2.03 4.04
N LEU A 259 5.52 2.39 3.19
CA LEU A 259 5.21 3.77 2.85
C LEU A 259 4.30 4.38 3.92
N THR A 260 3.25 3.68 4.33
CA THR A 260 2.31 4.18 5.34
C THR A 260 2.95 4.33 6.71
N ASP A 261 3.90 3.46 7.10
CA ASP A 261 4.68 3.58 8.33
C ASP A 261 5.52 4.87 8.37
N ARG A 262 5.92 5.38 7.19
CA ARG A 262 6.59 6.67 7.04
C ARG A 262 5.62 7.86 7.07
N GLY A 263 4.32 7.62 7.18
CA GLY A 263 3.27 8.64 7.08
C GLY A 263 2.95 9.05 5.64
N ILE A 264 3.49 8.36 4.63
CA ILE A 264 3.17 8.59 3.21
C ILE A 264 1.78 8.02 2.94
N LYS A 265 0.93 8.81 2.28
CA LYS A 265 -0.38 8.39 1.84
C LYS A 265 -0.29 7.56 0.58
N VAL A 266 -0.85 6.36 0.59
CA VAL A 266 -0.85 5.46 -0.57
C VAL A 266 -2.23 5.46 -1.20
N LEU A 267 -2.33 5.86 -2.46
CA LEU A 267 -3.56 5.87 -3.23
C LEU A 267 -3.43 4.93 -4.43
N ILE A 268 -4.57 4.47 -4.95
CA ILE A 268 -4.62 3.71 -6.19
C ILE A 268 -5.38 4.53 -7.22
N ASP A 269 -4.79 4.69 -8.40
CA ASP A 269 -5.48 5.29 -9.53
C ASP A 269 -6.47 4.31 -10.17
N ILE A 270 -7.60 4.82 -10.64
CA ILE A 270 -8.63 4.05 -11.33
C ILE A 270 -8.76 4.61 -12.75
N LEU A 271 -8.27 3.82 -13.69
CA LEU A 271 -8.28 4.13 -15.12
C LEU A 271 -9.34 3.29 -15.85
N PRO A 272 -10.32 3.88 -16.55
CA PRO A 272 -11.18 3.14 -17.47
C PRO A 272 -10.35 2.38 -18.52
N ASN A 273 -10.85 1.24 -19.00
CA ASN A 273 -10.01 0.28 -19.72
C ASN A 273 -10.66 -0.25 -20.99
N HIS A 274 -11.05 0.66 -21.89
CA HIS A 274 -11.50 0.40 -23.25
C HIS A 274 -12.75 -0.48 -23.41
N GLN A 275 -13.54 -0.66 -22.35
CA GLN A 275 -14.70 -1.57 -22.32
C GLN A 275 -16.05 -0.85 -22.41
N GLY A 276 -16.05 0.43 -22.83
CA GLY A 276 -17.27 1.22 -22.96
C GLY A 276 -17.88 1.66 -21.64
N VAL A 277 -17.14 1.54 -20.54
CA VAL A 277 -17.53 2.08 -19.24
C VAL A 277 -16.43 2.99 -18.70
N GLY A 278 -16.83 4.11 -18.12
CA GLY A 278 -15.97 5.09 -17.48
C GLY A 278 -16.77 5.99 -16.54
N TYR A 279 -16.21 7.13 -16.15
CA TYR A 279 -16.83 8.01 -15.17
C TYR A 279 -18.05 8.76 -15.71
N TYR A 280 -18.27 8.84 -17.02
CA TYR A 280 -19.42 9.54 -17.59
C TYR A 280 -20.66 8.69 -17.84
N ASN A 281 -20.64 7.38 -17.62
CA ASN A 281 -21.79 6.54 -17.99
C ASN A 281 -22.27 5.57 -16.91
N PHE A 282 -22.04 5.84 -15.62
CA PHE A 282 -22.90 5.27 -14.57
C PHE A 282 -24.34 5.68 -14.87
N GLN A 283 -25.25 4.72 -14.93
CA GLN A 283 -26.63 5.01 -15.38
C GLN A 283 -27.52 5.59 -14.26
N ASN A 284 -27.12 5.39 -13.01
CA ASN A 284 -27.75 5.92 -11.80
C ASN A 284 -26.74 5.90 -10.64
N TYR A 285 -27.16 6.42 -9.49
CA TYR A 285 -26.33 6.44 -8.29
C TYR A 285 -25.98 5.04 -7.77
N GLU A 286 -26.90 4.07 -7.89
CA GLU A 286 -26.71 2.72 -7.39
C GLU A 286 -25.58 1.98 -8.12
N GLU A 287 -25.41 2.19 -9.43
CA GLU A 287 -24.25 1.67 -10.17
C GLU A 287 -22.93 2.27 -9.67
N ALA A 288 -22.92 3.57 -9.36
CA ALA A 288 -21.74 4.25 -8.83
C ALA A 288 -21.42 3.77 -7.40
N LEU A 289 -22.45 3.56 -6.58
CA LEU A 289 -22.36 3.03 -5.24
C LEU A 289 -21.86 1.57 -5.21
N ASP A 290 -22.29 0.72 -6.15
CA ASP A 290 -21.77 -0.64 -6.29
C ASP A 290 -20.25 -0.63 -6.53
N PHE A 291 -19.79 0.20 -7.47
CA PHE A 291 -18.37 0.31 -7.77
C PHE A 291 -17.57 0.93 -6.61
N ALA A 292 -18.11 1.95 -5.93
CA ALA A 292 -17.50 2.54 -4.74
C ALA A 292 -17.37 1.53 -3.58
N ARG A 293 -18.31 0.58 -3.42
CA ARG A 293 -18.21 -0.50 -2.44
C ARG A 293 -17.09 -1.48 -2.75
N GLN A 294 -16.82 -1.75 -4.02
CA GLN A 294 -15.64 -2.53 -4.41
C GLN A 294 -14.35 -1.80 -4.03
N CYS A 295 -14.28 -0.50 -4.31
CA CYS A 295 -13.16 0.34 -3.90
C CYS A 295 -12.97 0.30 -2.38
N LYS A 296 -14.05 0.41 -1.60
CA LYS A 296 -14.00 0.28 -0.12
C LYS A 296 -13.44 -1.08 0.32
N HIS A 297 -13.92 -2.18 -0.27
CA HIS A 297 -13.44 -3.53 0.06
C HIS A 297 -11.91 -3.62 -0.09
N TYR A 298 -11.37 -3.11 -1.20
CA TYR A 298 -9.92 -3.09 -1.41
C TYR A 298 -9.20 -2.05 -0.55
N SER A 299 -9.82 -0.91 -0.24
CA SER A 299 -9.28 0.04 0.76
C SER A 299 -9.03 -0.62 2.11
N ASP A 300 -10.02 -1.40 2.58
CA ASP A 300 -9.93 -2.09 3.88
C ASP A 300 -8.93 -3.25 3.82
N LYS A 301 -8.92 -4.02 2.71
CA LYS A 301 -8.01 -5.15 2.51
C LYS A 301 -6.54 -4.72 2.44
N LEU A 302 -6.26 -3.64 1.71
CA LEU A 302 -4.90 -3.21 1.39
C LEU A 302 -4.34 -2.20 2.39
N GLY A 303 -5.20 -1.56 3.18
CA GLY A 303 -4.79 -0.49 4.10
C GLY A 303 -4.41 0.82 3.41
N ILE A 304 -4.79 1.03 2.15
CA ILE A 304 -4.51 2.27 1.39
C ILE A 304 -5.28 3.47 1.94
N ASP A 305 -4.77 4.67 1.70
CA ASP A 305 -5.31 5.93 2.19
C ASP A 305 -6.38 6.55 1.29
N GLY A 306 -6.49 6.13 0.02
CA GLY A 306 -7.48 6.70 -0.90
C GLY A 306 -7.42 6.20 -2.33
N TRP A 307 -8.16 6.89 -3.19
CA TRP A 307 -8.29 6.60 -4.61
C TRP A 307 -8.08 7.87 -5.43
N ASP A 308 -7.58 7.68 -6.64
CA ASP A 308 -7.40 8.74 -7.62
C ASP A 308 -8.28 8.50 -8.85
N ILE A 309 -8.79 9.58 -9.43
CA ILE A 309 -9.69 9.56 -10.59
C ILE A 309 -8.90 10.03 -11.81
N ASP A 310 -8.83 9.15 -12.81
CA ASP A 310 -8.27 9.44 -14.13
C ASP A 310 -9.27 9.07 -15.23
N GLU A 311 -9.93 10.07 -15.83
CA GLU A 311 -10.93 9.88 -16.89
C GLU A 311 -10.28 9.84 -18.28
N GLU A 312 -9.59 8.72 -18.54
CA GLU A 312 -9.06 8.40 -19.85
C GLU A 312 -9.50 6.99 -20.30
N TYR A 313 -9.38 6.70 -21.60
CA TYR A 313 -9.46 5.34 -22.16
C TYR A 313 -10.79 4.57 -22.07
N ALA A 314 -11.89 5.15 -21.59
CA ALA A 314 -13.17 4.45 -21.42
C ALA A 314 -13.73 3.79 -22.69
N ARG A 315 -13.53 4.43 -23.87
CA ARG A 315 -14.07 3.99 -25.17
C ARG A 315 -15.60 3.80 -25.16
N TYR A 316 -16.33 4.85 -24.75
CA TYR A 316 -17.80 4.84 -24.62
C TYR A 316 -18.55 4.35 -25.87
N ASP A 317 -17.92 4.41 -27.05
CA ASP A 317 -18.44 3.88 -28.32
C ASP A 317 -18.62 2.35 -28.33
N VAL A 318 -17.89 1.62 -27.49
CA VAL A 318 -17.85 0.14 -27.49
C VAL A 318 -19.08 -0.48 -26.79
N LEU A 319 -19.78 0.28 -25.93
CA LEU A 319 -20.93 -0.20 -25.16
C LEU A 319 -22.12 0.77 -25.26
N PRO A 320 -22.74 0.89 -26.46
CA PRO A 320 -23.78 1.89 -26.72
C PRO A 320 -25.04 1.76 -25.84
N GLU A 321 -25.28 0.60 -25.24
CA GLU A 321 -26.35 0.37 -24.26
C GLU A 321 -26.15 1.11 -22.94
N LYS A 322 -24.94 1.63 -22.68
CA LYS A 322 -24.62 2.51 -21.54
C LYS A 322 -24.26 3.91 -22.02
N PRO A 323 -25.26 4.73 -22.44
CA PRO A 323 -25.00 6.07 -22.93
C PRO A 323 -24.44 6.97 -21.83
N GLU A 324 -23.65 7.97 -22.24
CA GLU A 324 -23.11 8.97 -21.34
C GLU A 324 -24.22 9.79 -20.64
N LYS A 325 -23.97 10.12 -19.37
CA LYS A 325 -24.72 11.04 -18.50
C LYS A 325 -23.90 12.29 -18.15
N GLY A 326 -22.67 12.40 -18.66
CA GLY A 326 -21.76 13.51 -18.40
C GLY A 326 -21.40 13.66 -16.92
N ASN A 327 -21.14 14.89 -16.47
CA ASN A 327 -20.65 15.20 -15.12
C ASN A 327 -21.53 14.64 -14.00
N GLN A 328 -22.84 14.46 -14.22
CA GLN A 328 -23.74 13.88 -13.22
C GLN A 328 -23.28 12.46 -12.80
N SER A 329 -22.81 11.65 -13.74
CA SER A 329 -22.32 10.31 -13.48
C SER A 329 -21.04 10.30 -12.64
N LEU A 330 -20.09 11.19 -12.95
CA LEU A 330 -18.86 11.32 -12.19
C LEU A 330 -19.13 11.86 -10.77
N LEU A 331 -20.07 12.80 -10.63
CA LEU A 331 -20.50 13.31 -9.33
C LEU A 331 -21.21 12.24 -8.48
N TRP A 332 -21.98 11.33 -9.09
CA TRP A 332 -22.51 10.17 -8.36
C TRP A 332 -21.40 9.29 -7.80
N PHE A 333 -20.35 9.04 -8.58
CA PHE A 333 -19.19 8.29 -8.11
C PHE A 333 -18.47 9.00 -6.96
N MET A 334 -18.18 10.30 -7.10
CA MET A 334 -17.56 11.10 -6.04
C MET A 334 -18.36 11.09 -4.75
N ARG A 335 -19.69 11.26 -4.84
CA ARG A 335 -20.61 11.16 -3.69
C ARG A 335 -20.55 9.78 -3.05
N ALA A 336 -20.66 8.72 -3.85
CA ALA A 336 -20.63 7.35 -3.36
C ALA A 336 -19.34 7.03 -2.63
N MET A 337 -18.18 7.43 -3.17
CA MET A 337 -16.88 7.25 -2.54
C MET A 337 -16.82 7.91 -1.17
N LYS A 338 -17.28 9.16 -1.04
CA LYS A 338 -17.30 9.88 0.23
C LYS A 338 -18.35 9.35 1.22
N GLU A 339 -19.45 8.78 0.76
CA GLU A 339 -20.43 8.14 1.66
C GLU A 339 -19.92 6.80 2.22
N VAL A 340 -19.29 5.95 1.40
CA VAL A 340 -18.84 4.62 1.85
C VAL A 340 -17.49 4.65 2.58
N MET A 341 -16.66 5.67 2.35
CA MET A 341 -15.36 5.83 2.98
C MET A 341 -14.97 7.31 3.17
N PRO A 342 -15.69 8.05 4.05
CA PRO A 342 -15.51 9.50 4.22
C PRO A 342 -14.10 9.92 4.66
N ASN A 343 -13.37 9.03 5.34
CA ASN A 343 -12.04 9.28 5.87
C ASN A 343 -10.91 8.99 4.86
N LYS A 344 -11.24 8.50 3.66
CA LYS A 344 -10.26 8.19 2.62
C LYS A 344 -10.12 9.37 1.65
N LEU A 345 -8.91 9.54 1.15
CA LEU A 345 -8.62 10.54 0.13
C LEU A 345 -9.33 10.17 -1.18
N LEU A 346 -9.87 11.17 -1.85
CA LEU A 346 -10.32 11.11 -3.23
C LEU A 346 -9.65 12.25 -3.98
N THR A 347 -8.79 11.89 -4.92
CA THR A 347 -8.03 12.84 -5.74
C THR A 347 -8.44 12.77 -7.20
N LEU A 348 -8.02 13.76 -7.97
CA LEU A 348 -8.35 13.91 -9.38
C LEU A 348 -7.10 14.29 -10.16
N TYR A 349 -6.84 13.53 -11.22
CA TYR A 349 -6.03 14.02 -12.32
C TYR A 349 -6.87 15.00 -13.15
N ASP A 350 -6.55 16.31 -13.10
CA ASP A 350 -7.35 17.39 -13.71
C ASP A 350 -7.14 17.45 -15.24
N TYR A 351 -7.38 16.32 -15.91
CA TYR A 351 -7.16 16.07 -17.32
C TYR A 351 -8.23 15.11 -17.88
N GLY A 352 -8.44 15.13 -19.20
CA GLY A 352 -9.36 14.22 -19.89
C GLY A 352 -10.85 14.45 -19.58
N HIS A 353 -11.18 15.34 -18.65
CA HIS A 353 -12.54 15.48 -18.13
C HIS A 353 -13.22 16.83 -18.41
N ASN A 354 -14.55 16.88 -18.20
CA ASN A 354 -15.43 18.02 -18.40
C ASN A 354 -15.95 18.62 -17.09
N LEU A 355 -15.46 18.20 -15.92
CA LEU A 355 -15.80 18.84 -14.65
C LEU A 355 -15.43 20.31 -14.65
N ARG A 356 -16.32 21.13 -14.09
CA ARG A 356 -16.15 22.57 -13.89
C ARG A 356 -16.50 22.93 -12.45
N TYR A 357 -15.97 24.06 -11.96
CA TYR A 357 -16.19 24.56 -10.59
C TYR A 357 -17.67 24.83 -10.23
N ASP A 358 -18.52 24.96 -11.25
CA ASP A 358 -19.96 25.15 -11.18
C ASP A 358 -20.77 23.89 -11.51
N SER A 359 -20.10 22.76 -11.80
CA SER A 359 -20.77 21.46 -11.84
C SER A 359 -21.38 21.17 -10.47
N VAL A 360 -22.63 20.73 -10.45
CA VAL A 360 -23.37 20.42 -9.24
C VAL A 360 -24.06 19.07 -9.38
N ASP A 361 -24.12 18.32 -8.29
CA ASP A 361 -24.96 17.14 -8.23
C ASP A 361 -26.40 17.50 -7.85
N GLU A 362 -27.26 16.49 -7.79
CA GLU A 362 -28.70 16.63 -7.52
C GLU A 362 -29.02 17.19 -6.11
N ILE A 363 -28.04 17.19 -5.19
CA ILE A 363 -28.18 17.75 -3.84
C ILE A 363 -27.42 19.08 -3.67
N GLY A 364 -26.92 19.65 -4.77
CA GLY A 364 -26.26 20.96 -4.79
C GLY A 364 -24.79 20.95 -4.36
N LYS A 365 -24.15 19.78 -4.24
CA LYS A 365 -22.72 19.67 -3.93
C LYS A 365 -21.88 19.77 -5.21
N LYS A 366 -20.70 20.35 -5.07
CA LYS A 366 -19.72 20.60 -6.14
C LYS A 366 -18.56 19.61 -6.06
N PRO A 367 -17.75 19.44 -7.14
CA PRO A 367 -16.58 18.56 -7.11
C PRO A 367 -15.64 18.83 -5.92
N LYS A 368 -15.39 20.11 -5.61
CA LYS A 368 -14.54 20.52 -4.48
C LYS A 368 -15.02 20.09 -3.09
N ASP A 369 -16.29 19.73 -2.96
CA ASP A 369 -16.88 19.25 -1.70
C ASP A 369 -16.59 17.74 -1.52
N TYR A 370 -16.18 17.05 -2.58
CA TYR A 370 -15.84 15.64 -2.60
C TYR A 370 -14.34 15.36 -2.77
N LEU A 371 -13.61 16.25 -3.44
CA LEU A 371 -12.19 16.06 -3.74
C LEU A 371 -11.29 16.67 -2.66
N ASP A 372 -10.27 15.91 -2.27
CA ASP A 372 -9.28 16.35 -1.29
C ASP A 372 -8.14 17.14 -1.93
N TYR A 373 -7.59 16.62 -3.04
CA TYR A 373 -6.52 17.23 -3.82
C TYR A 373 -6.75 16.99 -5.32
N SER A 374 -6.13 17.83 -6.16
CA SER A 374 -6.14 17.67 -7.61
C SER A 374 -4.87 18.25 -8.21
N TRP A 375 -4.52 17.89 -9.45
CA TRP A 375 -3.37 18.44 -10.15
C TRP A 375 -3.55 18.42 -11.67
N ALA A 376 -2.94 19.42 -12.33
CA ALA A 376 -2.95 19.53 -13.78
C ALA A 376 -2.15 18.42 -14.46
N ASN A 377 -2.38 18.24 -15.76
CA ASN A 377 -1.51 17.47 -16.65
C ASN A 377 -0.12 18.13 -16.81
N TYR A 378 0.78 17.41 -17.46
CA TYR A 378 2.18 17.79 -17.62
C TYR A 378 2.34 19.15 -18.29
N SER A 379 3.09 20.04 -17.63
CA SER A 379 3.38 21.39 -18.12
C SER A 379 2.16 22.29 -18.36
N GLU A 380 0.97 21.90 -17.88
CA GLU A 380 -0.23 22.75 -17.95
C GLU A 380 -0.23 23.77 -16.80
N ASP A 381 -0.48 25.04 -17.15
CA ASP A 381 -0.40 26.19 -16.25
C ASP A 381 -1.78 26.85 -16.10
N HIS A 382 -2.60 26.31 -15.21
CA HIS A 382 -3.92 26.85 -14.88
C HIS A 382 -4.33 26.42 -13.46
N SER A 383 -5.28 27.14 -12.87
CA SER A 383 -5.98 26.71 -11.65
C SER A 383 -6.94 25.54 -11.93
N SER A 384 -7.42 24.88 -10.88
CA SER A 384 -8.29 23.69 -11.00
C SER A 384 -9.56 23.96 -11.80
N PHE A 385 -9.86 23.09 -12.78
CA PHE A 385 -11.16 23.14 -13.47
C PHE A 385 -12.29 22.69 -12.54
N ALA A 386 -12.04 21.73 -11.66
CA ALA A 386 -12.99 21.23 -10.66
C ALA A 386 -13.25 22.22 -9.49
N GLY A 387 -12.55 23.35 -9.46
CA GLY A 387 -12.74 24.40 -8.44
C GLY A 387 -12.11 24.07 -7.09
N ILE A 388 -11.07 23.22 -7.08
CA ILE A 388 -10.24 22.97 -5.89
C ILE A 388 -9.46 24.24 -5.56
N PRO A 389 -9.42 24.65 -4.26
CA PRO A 389 -8.57 25.76 -3.83
C PRO A 389 -7.09 25.52 -4.14
N ASP A 390 -6.35 26.57 -4.45
CA ASP A 390 -4.95 26.50 -4.86
C ASP A 390 -4.08 25.76 -3.81
N GLU A 391 -4.36 25.92 -2.52
CA GLU A 391 -3.63 25.22 -1.44
C GLU A 391 -3.81 23.69 -1.42
N ARG A 392 -4.73 23.15 -2.22
CA ARG A 392 -4.96 21.72 -2.44
C ARG A 392 -4.77 21.31 -3.90
N TYR A 393 -4.25 22.20 -4.73
CA TYR A 393 -4.04 22.00 -6.15
C TYR A 393 -2.56 22.13 -6.53
N GLY A 394 -2.15 21.47 -7.62
CA GLY A 394 -0.83 21.62 -8.21
C GLY A 394 -0.91 21.82 -9.72
N LYS A 395 -0.08 22.71 -10.25
CA LYS A 395 0.04 22.95 -11.70
C LYS A 395 1.40 22.47 -12.20
N LEU A 396 1.56 22.40 -13.53
CA LEU A 396 2.82 22.10 -14.20
C LEU A 396 3.44 20.77 -13.74
N SER A 397 2.65 19.68 -13.72
CA SER A 397 3.14 18.35 -13.34
C SER A 397 4.35 17.90 -14.17
N ILE A 398 5.15 16.99 -13.62
CA ILE A 398 6.39 16.50 -14.24
C ILE A 398 6.23 15.08 -14.75
N GLU A 399 6.38 14.87 -16.06
CA GLU A 399 6.52 13.54 -16.65
C GLU A 399 7.99 13.08 -16.57
N ALA A 400 8.35 12.25 -15.59
CA ALA A 400 9.74 11.88 -15.33
C ALA A 400 10.27 10.83 -16.32
N ALA A 401 9.43 9.90 -16.80
CA ALA A 401 9.88 8.82 -17.67
C ALA A 401 10.32 9.33 -19.06
N GLN A 402 9.75 10.45 -19.51
CA GLN A 402 10.11 11.10 -20.78
C GLN A 402 11.18 12.20 -20.62
N GLY A 403 11.95 12.19 -19.52
CA GLY A 403 13.04 13.15 -19.28
C GLY A 403 12.60 14.50 -18.75
N GLY A 404 11.32 14.66 -18.38
CA GLY A 404 10.79 15.89 -17.79
C GLY A 404 11.37 16.18 -16.40
N LEU A 405 11.75 15.15 -15.62
CA LEU A 405 12.41 15.33 -14.33
C LEU A 405 13.91 15.57 -14.51
N ASN A 406 14.30 16.84 -14.51
CA ASN A 406 15.68 17.30 -14.47
C ASN A 406 15.81 18.52 -13.55
N THR A 407 17.04 18.93 -13.21
CA THR A 407 17.29 20.01 -12.25
C THR A 407 16.61 21.33 -12.63
N HIS A 408 16.69 21.73 -13.90
CA HIS A 408 16.04 22.95 -14.39
C HIS A 408 14.51 22.88 -14.27
N ASN A 409 13.92 21.79 -14.75
CA ASN A 409 12.49 21.58 -14.77
C ASN A 409 11.88 21.45 -13.36
N ALA A 410 12.55 20.73 -12.47
CA ALA A 410 12.11 20.56 -11.08
C ALA A 410 12.14 21.91 -10.34
N ARG A 411 13.21 22.68 -10.52
CA ARG A 411 13.33 24.03 -9.96
C ARG A 411 12.23 24.95 -10.47
N TYR A 412 12.10 25.07 -11.79
CA TYR A 412 11.15 25.98 -12.43
C TYR A 412 9.71 25.72 -11.97
N ARG A 413 9.28 24.45 -11.99
CA ARG A 413 7.92 24.07 -11.60
C ARG A 413 7.65 24.27 -10.11
N ALA A 414 8.66 24.04 -9.26
CA ALA A 414 8.57 24.35 -7.85
C ALA A 414 8.42 25.87 -7.60
N GLU A 415 9.21 26.71 -8.28
CA GLU A 415 9.11 28.16 -8.20
C GLU A 415 7.73 28.66 -8.66
N GLN A 416 7.20 28.14 -9.78
CA GLN A 416 5.88 28.53 -10.30
C GLN A 416 4.74 28.15 -9.34
N ASN A 417 4.76 26.96 -8.76
CA ASN A 417 3.74 26.56 -7.78
C ASN A 417 3.82 27.42 -6.50
N LEU A 418 5.02 27.80 -6.06
CA LEU A 418 5.18 28.70 -4.92
C LEU A 418 4.72 30.13 -5.22
N GLN A 419 4.98 30.64 -6.42
CA GLN A 419 4.58 32.00 -6.82
C GLN A 419 3.06 32.18 -6.84
N ASP A 420 2.34 31.14 -7.25
CA ASP A 420 0.89 31.16 -7.42
C ASP A 420 0.14 30.48 -6.26
N CYS A 421 0.81 30.25 -5.13
CA CYS A 421 0.20 29.72 -3.91
C CYS A 421 -0.40 28.33 -4.01
N MET A 422 0.05 27.54 -4.98
CA MET A 422 -0.36 26.15 -5.18
C MET A 422 0.14 25.26 -4.03
N GLY A 423 -0.63 24.24 -3.67
CA GLY A 423 -0.38 23.39 -2.50
C GLY A 423 0.62 22.27 -2.72
N LEU A 424 0.85 21.86 -3.97
CA LEU A 424 1.57 20.63 -4.27
C LEU A 424 2.29 20.63 -5.62
N LEU A 425 3.18 19.67 -5.81
CA LEU A 425 3.79 19.33 -7.10
C LEU A 425 3.64 17.82 -7.34
N MET A 426 3.08 17.45 -8.49
CA MET A 426 2.96 16.06 -8.93
C MET A 426 4.08 15.69 -9.90
N ILE A 427 4.62 14.48 -9.73
CA ILE A 427 5.64 13.88 -10.57
C ILE A 427 5.20 12.47 -10.96
N PHE A 428 5.11 12.20 -12.25
CA PHE A 428 4.77 10.90 -12.79
C PHE A 428 6.02 10.09 -13.15
N ASN A 429 6.05 8.84 -12.69
CA ASN A 429 6.90 7.75 -13.18
C ASN A 429 8.41 8.00 -13.14
N ILE A 430 8.94 8.28 -11.93
CA ILE A 430 10.39 8.36 -11.68
C ILE A 430 11.01 6.98 -11.91
N ASN A 431 11.73 6.85 -13.02
CA ASN A 431 12.26 5.55 -13.46
C ASN A 431 13.43 5.04 -12.60
N GLY A 432 13.59 3.71 -12.52
CA GLY A 432 14.63 3.06 -11.74
C GLY A 432 16.06 3.45 -12.12
N ARG A 433 16.31 3.75 -13.40
CA ARG A 433 17.64 4.14 -13.90
C ARG A 433 18.09 5.48 -13.30
N THR A 434 17.20 6.48 -13.25
CA THR A 434 17.51 7.81 -12.71
C THR A 434 17.60 7.78 -11.18
N ILE A 435 16.89 6.88 -10.52
CA ILE A 435 17.05 6.60 -9.09
C ILE A 435 18.46 6.05 -8.84
N LYS A 436 18.83 4.94 -9.50
CA LYS A 436 20.14 4.27 -9.32
C LYS A 436 21.33 5.17 -9.68
N SER A 437 21.19 6.03 -10.68
CA SER A 437 22.27 6.96 -11.07
C SER A 437 22.39 8.19 -10.17
N GLY A 438 21.45 8.41 -9.25
CA GLY A 438 21.37 9.62 -8.42
C GLY A 438 20.80 10.84 -9.15
N TYR A 439 20.47 10.73 -10.44
CA TYR A 439 19.93 11.84 -11.23
C TYR A 439 18.57 12.33 -10.70
N ALA A 440 17.68 11.40 -10.33
CA ALA A 440 16.40 11.74 -9.72
C ALA A 440 16.60 12.51 -8.39
N THR A 441 17.56 12.09 -7.56
CA THR A 441 17.91 12.78 -6.31
C THR A 441 18.41 14.20 -6.55
N SER A 442 19.27 14.40 -7.55
CA SER A 442 19.74 15.75 -7.91
C SER A 442 18.59 16.64 -8.39
N ALA A 443 17.70 16.13 -9.24
CA ALA A 443 16.55 16.89 -9.73
C ALA A 443 15.54 17.21 -8.61
N LEU A 444 15.15 16.23 -7.81
CA LEU A 444 14.24 16.42 -6.68
C LEU A 444 14.79 17.41 -5.66
N SER A 445 16.11 17.41 -5.43
CA SER A 445 16.75 18.35 -4.50
C SER A 445 16.54 19.82 -4.89
N GLU A 446 16.39 20.13 -6.18
CA GLU A 446 16.07 21.49 -6.60
C GLU A 446 14.68 21.94 -6.14
N ALA A 447 13.68 21.05 -6.15
CA ALA A 447 12.36 21.34 -5.62
C ALA A 447 12.36 21.36 -4.07
N THR A 448 12.99 20.37 -3.42
CA THR A 448 12.96 20.28 -1.95
C THR A 448 13.71 21.41 -1.27
N LYS A 449 14.78 21.94 -1.89
CA LYS A 449 15.47 23.16 -1.41
C LYS A 449 14.52 24.34 -1.31
N LEU A 450 13.65 24.53 -2.30
CA LEU A 450 12.71 25.63 -2.34
C LEU A 450 11.53 25.40 -1.39
N PHE A 451 11.02 24.17 -1.35
CA PHE A 451 9.85 23.81 -0.56
C PHE A 451 10.14 23.69 0.94
N TYR A 452 11.33 23.22 1.31
CA TYR A 452 11.63 22.78 2.68
C TYR A 452 12.97 23.31 3.22
N GLY A 453 13.78 23.99 2.38
CA GLY A 453 15.12 24.43 2.77
C GLY A 453 16.16 23.31 2.85
N GLU A 454 15.82 22.11 2.38
CA GLU A 454 16.66 20.91 2.50
C GLU A 454 16.85 20.21 1.16
N GLU A 455 18.03 19.63 0.95
CA GLU A 455 18.26 18.65 -0.11
C GLU A 455 17.51 17.35 0.17
N CYS A 456 17.22 16.59 -0.88
CA CYS A 456 16.81 15.20 -0.72
C CYS A 456 17.99 14.25 -0.96
N ILE A 457 17.92 13.08 -0.34
CA ILE A 457 18.81 11.96 -0.57
C ILE A 457 17.99 10.70 -0.83
N PHE A 458 18.54 9.79 -1.61
CA PHE A 458 18.04 8.42 -1.69
C PHE A 458 18.94 7.58 -0.78
N GLU A 459 18.47 7.28 0.43
CA GLU A 459 19.31 6.62 1.41
C GLU A 459 19.08 5.12 1.45
N GLY A 460 17.93 4.58 1.04
CA GLY A 460 17.55 3.18 1.28
C GLY A 460 17.89 2.17 0.18
N LYS A 461 17.47 0.91 0.39
CA LYS A 461 17.56 -0.13 -0.65
C LYS A 461 16.72 0.28 -1.86
N TYR A 462 17.29 0.12 -3.05
CA TYR A 462 16.51 0.13 -4.28
C TYR A 462 15.71 -1.19 -4.40
N HIS A 463 14.40 -1.08 -4.54
CA HIS A 463 13.50 -2.21 -4.76
C HIS A 463 13.25 -2.39 -6.26
N ASN A 464 13.56 -3.57 -6.78
CA ASN A 464 13.36 -3.88 -8.19
C ASN A 464 11.86 -3.97 -8.53
N GLY A 465 11.45 -3.26 -9.58
CA GLY A 465 10.14 -3.41 -10.21
C GLY A 465 10.18 -4.41 -11.38
N PRO A 466 9.05 -4.63 -12.07
CA PRO A 466 8.98 -5.59 -13.17
C PRO A 466 9.90 -5.30 -14.37
N LYS A 467 10.39 -4.05 -14.56
CA LYS A 467 11.32 -3.68 -15.64
C LYS A 467 12.81 -3.73 -15.27
N ASP A 468 13.15 -4.08 -14.03
CA ASP A 468 14.55 -4.09 -13.54
C ASP A 468 15.37 -5.33 -13.92
#